data_AF-A0A8T6JAJ1-F1
#
_entry.id   AF-A0A8T6JAJ1-F1
#
_cell.length_a   1.000
_cell.length_b   1.000
_cell.length_c   1.000
_cell.angle_alpha   90.00
_cell.angle_beta   90.00
_cell.angle_gamma   90.00
#
_symmetry.space_group_name_H-M   'P 1'
#
loop_
_entity.id
_entity.type
_entity.pdbx_description
1 polymer ?
#
loop_
_entity_poly.entity_id
_entity_poly.type
_entity_poly.pdbx_seq_one_letter_code
_entity_poly.pdbx_strand_id
1 'polypeptide(L)' 'MPPNFANYHSEPFAVDDLFYLDGGGKVRVWISPKLDLIVLRMGYPPPRDKGFDEAVIPNAVIRGIL' A
#
# COMPACT_ATOMS: atom_id res chain seq x y z
N MET A 1 -0.45 24.45 -2.30
CA MET A 1 -0.52 23.63 -3.51
C MET A 1 -1.34 22.38 -3.18
N PRO A 2 -2.33 21.98 -3.99
CA PRO A 2 -3.24 20.88 -3.63
C PRO A 2 -2.55 19.50 -3.58
N PRO A 3 -3.12 18.52 -2.84
CA PRO A 3 -2.56 17.18 -2.69
C PRO A 3 -2.41 16.45 -4.04
N ASN A 4 -1.44 15.54 -4.15
CA ASN A 4 -1.37 14.59 -5.27
C ASN A 4 -2.15 13.32 -4.88
N PHE A 5 -3.20 13.01 -5.63
CA PHE A 5 -4.07 11.85 -5.38
C PHE A 5 -3.76 10.65 -6.27
N ALA A 6 -2.74 10.72 -7.14
CA ALA A 6 -2.36 9.59 -7.96
C ALA A 6 -1.86 8.41 -7.09
N ASN A 7 -2.25 7.20 -7.46
CA ASN A 7 -1.70 5.97 -6.94
C ASN A 7 -0.60 5.50 -7.89
N TYR A 8 0.62 5.38 -7.38
CA TYR A 8 1.77 4.90 -8.12
C TYR A 8 2.16 3.51 -7.63
N HIS A 9 2.55 2.65 -8.56
CA HIS A 9 3.08 1.31 -8.30
C HIS A 9 4.36 1.14 -9.13
N SER A 10 5.49 0.88 -8.48
CA SER A 10 6.72 0.50 -9.21
C SER A 10 6.74 -0.96 -9.64
N GLU A 11 5.94 -1.80 -8.99
CA GLU A 11 5.88 -3.24 -9.24
C GLU A 11 4.49 -3.82 -8.90
N PRO A 12 4.15 -5.03 -9.39
CA PRO A 12 3.00 -5.78 -8.91
C PRO A 12 3.09 -6.08 -7.41
N PHE A 13 1.95 -6.37 -6.79
CA PHE A 13 1.97 -6.94 -5.44
C PHE A 13 2.64 -8.31 -5.43
N ALA A 14 3.32 -8.64 -4.34
CA ALA A 14 4.12 -9.86 -4.20
C ALA A 14 3.29 -11.16 -4.14
N VAL A 15 1.96 -11.06 -4.07
CA VAL A 15 1.00 -12.17 -4.12
C VAL A 15 -0.17 -11.84 -5.04
N ASP A 16 -0.82 -12.90 -5.56
CA ASP A 16 -1.91 -12.84 -6.52
C ASP A 16 -3.31 -12.72 -5.88
N ASP A 17 -3.40 -12.81 -4.56
CA ASP A 17 -4.66 -12.84 -3.80
C ASP A 17 -4.88 -11.57 -2.94
N LEU A 18 -4.16 -10.49 -3.25
CA LEU A 18 -4.20 -9.27 -2.45
C LEU A 18 -5.45 -8.44 -2.77
N PHE A 19 -6.30 -8.22 -1.76
CA PHE A 19 -7.35 -7.20 -1.80
C PHE A 19 -6.78 -5.87 -1.31
N TYR A 20 -7.06 -4.79 -2.04
CA TYR A 20 -6.55 -3.44 -1.79
C TYR A 20 -7.69 -2.44 -1.62
N LEU A 21 -7.74 -1.76 -0.48
CA LEU A 21 -8.72 -0.70 -0.18
C LEU A 21 -8.04 0.67 -0.11
N ASP A 22 -8.46 1.56 -1.01
CA ASP A 22 -7.98 2.94 -1.11
C ASP A 22 -8.85 3.89 -0.27
N GLY A 23 -8.36 4.27 0.91
CA GLY A 23 -8.95 5.31 1.74
C GLY A 23 -8.35 6.70 1.49
N GLY A 24 -9.14 7.74 1.77
CA GLY A 24 -8.67 9.13 1.71
C GLY A 24 -7.41 9.36 2.57
N GLY A 25 -6.50 10.23 2.10
CA GLY A 25 -5.27 10.56 2.83
C GLY A 25 -4.21 9.45 2.83
N LYS A 26 -4.25 8.55 1.84
CA LYS A 26 -3.37 7.37 1.77
C LYS A 26 -3.59 6.39 2.92
N VAL A 27 -4.77 6.36 3.52
CA VAL A 27 -5.15 5.25 4.42
C VAL A 27 -5.33 4.01 3.55
N ARG A 28 -4.69 2.90 3.92
CA ARG A 28 -4.66 1.68 3.11
C ARG A 28 -4.91 0.44 3.93
N VAL A 29 -5.63 -0.50 3.33
CA VAL A 29 -5.70 -1.87 3.81
C VAL A 29 -5.29 -2.80 2.66
N TRP A 30 -4.34 -3.68 2.92
CA TRP A 30 -3.98 -4.79 2.05
C TRP A 30 -4.28 -6.11 2.78
N ILE A 31 -4.98 -7.03 2.11
CA ILE A 31 -5.44 -8.30 2.71
C ILE A 31 -5.04 -9.44 1.79
N SER A 32 -4.30 -10.42 2.31
CA SER A 32 -4.02 -11.69 1.62
C SER A 32 -4.59 -12.85 2.44
N PRO A 33 -5.69 -13.47 2.01
CA PRO A 33 -6.23 -14.66 2.66
C PRO A 33 -5.26 -15.85 2.69
N LYS A 34 -4.45 -16.04 1.64
CA LYS A 34 -3.47 -17.14 1.56
C LYS A 34 -2.37 -17.01 2.61
N LEU A 35 -2.02 -15.78 2.99
CA LEU A 35 -0.98 -15.50 4.00
C LEU A 35 -1.56 -15.27 5.40
N ASP A 36 -2.89 -15.34 5.58
CA ASP A 36 -3.57 -14.91 6.82
C ASP A 36 -3.08 -13.52 7.30
N LEU A 37 -2.94 -12.59 6.33
CA LEU A 37 -2.28 -11.31 6.54
C LEU A 37 -3.22 -10.13 6.25
N ILE A 38 -3.24 -9.18 7.19
CA ILE A 38 -3.77 -7.83 6.98
C ILE A 38 -2.68 -6.81 7.29
N VAL A 39 -2.42 -5.91 6.34
CA VAL A 39 -1.57 -4.74 6.52
C VAL A 39 -2.44 -3.49 6.51
N LEU A 40 -2.49 -2.79 7.65
CA LEU A 40 -3.18 -1.50 7.79
C LEU A 40 -2.14 -0.38 7.85
N ARG A 41 -2.20 0.56 6.90
CA ARG A 41 -1.46 1.83 6.98
C ARG A 41 -2.41 2.96 7.32
N MET A 42 -2.17 3.55 8.49
CA MET A 42 -2.79 4.79 8.95
C MET A 42 -1.79 5.94 8.82
N GLY A 43 -2.28 7.16 8.65
CA GLY A 43 -1.45 8.37 8.72
C GLY A 43 -1.81 9.43 7.67
N TYR A 44 -1.23 10.61 7.84
CA TYR A 44 -1.37 11.69 6.86
C TYR A 44 -0.70 11.33 5.54
N PRO A 45 -1.21 11.82 4.39
CA PRO A 45 -0.54 11.63 3.11
C PRO A 45 0.91 12.15 3.19
N PRO A 46 1.88 11.47 2.56
CA PRO A 46 3.25 11.95 2.53
C PRO A 46 3.33 13.34 1.86
N PRO A 47 4.40 14.11 2.15
CA PRO A 47 4.66 15.35 1.42
C PRO A 47 4.61 15.13 -0.09
N ARG A 48 4.08 16.10 -0.84
CA ARG A 48 3.78 15.96 -2.28
C ARG A 48 5.02 15.60 -3.12
N ASP A 49 6.18 16.06 -2.71
CA ASP A 49 7.50 15.83 -3.33
C ASP A 49 8.08 14.45 -3.03
N LYS A 50 7.53 13.71 -2.06
CA LYS A 50 8.04 12.40 -1.62
C LYS A 50 7.43 11.21 -2.37
N GLY A 51 6.38 11.42 -3.16
CA GLY A 51 5.63 10.34 -3.81
C GLY A 51 4.99 9.37 -2.82
N PHE A 52 4.17 8.45 -3.32
CA PHE A 52 3.69 7.31 -2.54
C PHE A 52 3.55 6.11 -3.45
N ASP A 53 4.40 5.11 -3.22
CA ASP A 53 4.36 3.85 -3.95
C ASP A 53 3.57 2.82 -3.14
N GLU A 54 2.42 2.44 -3.66
CA GLU A 54 1.48 1.54 -3.02
C GLU A 54 2.05 0.11 -2.88
N ALA A 55 3.08 -0.25 -3.68
CA ALA A 55 3.68 -1.58 -3.65
C ALA A 55 4.70 -1.74 -2.51
N VAL A 56 5.35 -0.64 -2.07
CA VAL A 56 6.51 -0.71 -1.17
C VAL A 56 6.16 -1.32 0.20
N ILE A 57 5.15 -0.79 0.88
CA ILE A 57 4.76 -1.24 2.22
C ILE A 57 4.28 -2.70 2.23
N PRO A 58 3.24 -3.09 1.44
CA PRO A 58 2.74 -4.45 1.49
C PRO A 58 3.79 -5.45 1.01
N ASN A 59 4.56 -5.15 -0.04
CA ASN A 59 5.55 -6.11 -0.54
C ASN A 59 6.71 -6.29 0.43
N ALA A 60 7.14 -5.24 1.15
CA ALA A 60 8.16 -5.38 2.18
C ALA A 60 7.70 -6.31 3.31
N VAL A 61 6.44 -6.17 3.76
CA VAL A 61 5.87 -7.06 4.79
C VAL A 61 5.72 -8.49 4.28
N ILE A 62 5.12 -8.67 3.10
CA ILE A 62 4.91 -9.99 2.48
C ILE A 62 6.24 -10.73 2.32
N ARG A 63 7.26 -10.08 1.76
CA ARG A 63 8.58 -10.69 1.56
C ARG A 63 9.32 -11.01 2.86
N GLY A 64 8.97 -10.37 3.96
CA GLY A 64 9.56 -10.63 5.27
C GLY A 64 8.95 -11.82 6.01
N ILE A 65 7.79 -12.31 5.57
CA ILE A 65 7.08 -13.44 6.18
C ILE A 65 7.03 -14.69 5.29
N LEU A 66 7.42 -14.58 4.02
CA LEU A 66 7.72 -15.69 3.14
C LEU A 66 9.10 -16.28 3.47
#